data_AF-A0A2E3QKB5-F1
#
_entry.id   AF-A0A2E3QKB5-F1
#
_cell.length_a   1.000
_cell.length_b   1.000
_cell.length_c   1.000
_cell.angle_alpha   90.00
_cell.angle_beta   90.00
_cell.angle_gamma   90.00
#
_symmetry.space_group_name_H-M   'P 1'
#
loop_
_entity.id
_entity.type
_entity.pdbx_description
1 polymer ?
#
loop_
_entity_poly.entity_id
_entity_poly.type
_entity_poly.pdbx_seq_one_letter_code
_entity_poly.pdbx_strand_id
1 'polypeptide(L)' 'MATNPRVNSAIEGETPNFTNVMLHKREMFECFGDLYSEYWRNSELSLEIKEMTRIRNARITDCGY' A
#
# COMPACT_ATOMS: atom_id res chain seq x y z
N MET A 1 -2.44 -1.72 6.03
CA MET A 1 -2.68 -2.63 4.88
C MET A 1 -3.18 -3.96 5.42
N ALA A 2 -4.29 -4.50 4.88
CA ALA A 2 -4.76 -5.84 5.25
C ALA A 2 -3.58 -6.81 5.31
N THR A 3 -3.30 -7.33 6.49
CA THR A 3 -2.07 -8.09 6.78
C THR A 3 -2.03 -9.44 6.06
N ASN A 4 -3.21 -9.94 5.64
CA ASN A 4 -3.37 -11.18 4.90
C ASN A 4 -4.01 -10.90 3.55
N PRO A 5 -3.22 -10.84 2.46
CA PRO A 5 -3.77 -10.75 1.11
C PRO A 5 -4.74 -11.91 0.82
N ARG A 6 -5.85 -11.62 0.12
CA ARG A 6 -6.84 -12.63 -0.31
C ARG A 6 -6.44 -13.35 -1.60
N VAL A 7 -5.31 -12.98 -2.16
CA VAL A 7 -4.78 -13.47 -3.44
C VAL A 7 -3.44 -14.15 -3.14
N ASN A 8 -3.16 -15.25 -3.83
CA ASN A 8 -1.88 -15.96 -3.70
C ASN A 8 -0.72 -15.10 -4.23
N SER A 9 0.49 -15.38 -3.74
CA SER A 9 1.72 -14.81 -4.27
C SER A 9 1.83 -15.06 -5.78
N ALA A 10 2.36 -14.09 -6.53
CA ALA A 10 2.75 -14.30 -7.93
C ALA A 10 4.07 -15.11 -8.05
N ILE A 11 4.79 -15.26 -6.95
CA ILE A 11 6.03 -16.05 -6.85
C ILE A 11 5.69 -17.37 -6.18
N GLU A 12 5.95 -18.48 -6.89
CA GLU A 12 5.67 -19.83 -6.42
C GLU A 12 6.42 -20.14 -5.11
N GLY A 13 5.71 -20.73 -4.14
CA GLY A 13 6.28 -21.12 -2.85
C GLY A 13 6.43 -19.98 -1.83
N GLU A 14 6.17 -18.72 -2.20
CA GLU A 14 6.24 -17.60 -1.26
C GLU A 14 4.91 -17.34 -0.52
N THR A 15 5.02 -16.95 0.75
CA THR A 15 3.89 -16.44 1.53
C THR A 15 3.35 -15.14 0.92
N PRO A 16 2.04 -15.03 0.67
CA PRO A 16 1.45 -13.81 0.11
C PRO A 16 1.70 -12.58 0.98
N ASN A 17 2.21 -11.51 0.35
CA ASN A 17 2.35 -10.18 0.91
C ASN A 17 1.96 -9.13 -0.16
N PHE A 18 1.92 -7.86 0.22
CA PHE A 18 1.54 -6.80 -0.72
C PHE A 18 2.40 -6.81 -1.99
N THR A 19 3.72 -6.88 -1.84
CA THR A 19 4.66 -6.81 -2.95
C THR A 19 4.46 -7.97 -3.92
N ASN A 20 4.50 -9.21 -3.45
CA ASN A 20 4.43 -10.37 -4.36
C ASN A 20 3.03 -10.62 -4.93
N VAL A 21 1.96 -10.14 -4.28
CA VAL A 21 0.61 -10.16 -4.88
C VAL A 21 0.49 -9.11 -5.98
N MET A 22 1.03 -7.91 -5.79
CA MET A 22 1.00 -6.85 -6.80
C MET A 22 1.80 -7.20 -8.06
N LEU A 23 2.74 -8.14 -7.99
CA LEU A 23 3.48 -8.63 -9.16
C LEU A 23 2.59 -9.33 -10.21
N HIS A 24 1.38 -9.81 -9.86
CA HIS A 24 0.38 -10.25 -10.84
C HIS A 24 -0.01 -9.12 -11.82
N LYS A 25 0.18 -7.85 -11.42
CA LYS A 25 -0.12 -6.64 -12.18
C LYS A 25 1.00 -5.61 -12.02
N ARG A 26 2.17 -5.92 -12.57
CA ARG A 26 3.38 -5.09 -12.46
C ARG A 26 3.19 -3.61 -12.82
N GLU A 27 2.55 -3.31 -13.96
CA GLU A 27 2.30 -1.92 -14.39
C GLU A 27 1.46 -1.14 -13.36
N MET A 28 0.45 -1.79 -12.77
CA MET A 28 -0.36 -1.19 -11.70
C MET A 28 0.47 -0.93 -10.46
N PHE A 29 1.41 -1.83 -10.12
CA PHE A 29 2.30 -1.64 -8.98
C PHE A 29 3.24 -0.44 -9.18
N GLU A 30 3.78 -0.28 -10.38
CA GLU A 30 4.63 0.85 -10.76
C GLU A 30 3.83 2.16 -10.67
N CYS A 31 2.65 2.26 -11.29
CA CYS A 31 1.79 3.44 -11.19
C CYS A 31 1.37 3.76 -9.75
N PHE A 32 1.08 2.74 -8.94
CA PHE A 32 0.79 2.94 -7.53
C PHE A 32 2.00 3.51 -6.78
N GLY A 33 3.20 2.99 -7.04
CA GLY A 33 4.45 3.47 -6.43
C GLY A 33 4.73 4.94 -6.74
N ASP A 34 4.49 5.36 -7.98
CA ASP A 34 4.62 6.76 -8.42
C ASP A 34 3.62 7.66 -7.70
N LEU A 35 2.33 7.30 -7.71
CA LEU A 35 1.28 8.06 -7.04
C LEU A 35 1.55 8.18 -5.53
N TYR A 36 1.89 7.06 -4.89
CA TYR A 36 2.15 7.03 -3.45
C TYR A 36 3.39 7.86 -3.11
N SER A 37 4.44 7.78 -3.93
CA SER A 37 5.66 8.58 -3.78
C SER A 37 5.39 10.08 -3.86
N GLU A 38 4.58 10.50 -4.84
CA GLU A 38 4.21 11.90 -5.03
C GLU A 38 3.46 12.44 -3.81
N TYR A 39 2.44 11.69 -3.36
CA TYR A 39 1.68 12.03 -2.15
C TYR A 39 2.59 12.25 -0.93
N TRP A 40 3.61 11.41 -0.72
CA TRP A 40 4.48 11.54 0.43
C TRP A 40 5.50 12.66 0.33
N ARG A 41 6.14 12.80 -0.83
CA ARG A 41 7.29 13.69 -1.02
C ARG A 41 6.90 15.11 -1.39
N ASN A 42 5.89 15.28 -2.23
CA ASN A 42 5.56 16.56 -2.83
C ASN A 42 4.15 17.00 -2.43
N SER A 43 4.01 17.57 -1.23
CA SER A 43 2.75 18.20 -0.85
C SER A 43 2.96 19.32 0.16
N GLU A 44 2.02 20.26 0.18
CA GLU A 44 1.93 21.36 1.15
C GLU A 44 1.62 20.90 2.58
N LEU A 45 1.04 19.71 2.75
CA LEU A 45 0.78 19.11 4.07
C LEU A 45 2.05 18.52 4.69
N SER A 46 2.20 18.70 6.00
CA SER A 46 3.27 18.06 6.77
C SER A 46 3.15 16.53 6.76
N LEU A 47 4.29 15.85 6.91
CA LEU A 47 4.33 14.38 7.01
C LEU A 47 3.48 13.87 8.18
N GLU A 48 3.46 14.60 9.29
CA GLU A 48 2.67 14.27 10.48
C GLU A 48 1.17 14.23 10.17
N ILE A 49 0.64 15.26 9.48
CA ILE A 49 -0.78 15.30 9.11
C ILE A 49 -1.14 14.17 8.15
N LYS A 50 -0.27 13.88 7.17
CA LYS A 50 -0.47 12.76 6.23
C LYS A 50 -0.53 11.43 6.96
N GLU A 51 0.37 11.20 7.92
CA GLU A 51 0.45 9.95 8.66
C GLU A 51 -0.72 9.79 9.64
N MET A 52 -1.10 10.85 10.35
CA MET A 52 -2.32 10.87 11.18
C MET A 52 -3.55 10.53 10.34
N THR A 53 -3.67 11.13 9.17
CA THR A 53 -4.79 10.87 8.24
C THR A 53 -4.78 9.42 7.75
N ARG A 54 -3.60 8.89 7.39
CA ARG A 54 -3.44 7.50 6.94
C ARG A 54 -3.86 6.52 8.03
N ILE A 55 -3.39 6.68 9.27
CA ILE A 55 -3.73 5.78 10.39
C ILE A 55 -5.22 5.88 10.73
N ARG A 56 -5.79 7.09 10.76
CA ARG A 56 -7.23 7.29 10.96
C ARG A 56 -8.04 6.53 9.92
N ASN A 57 -7.69 6.66 8.64
CA ASN A 57 -8.39 5.99 7.55
C ASN A 57 -8.20 4.47 7.59
N ALA A 58 -7.00 4.00 7.94
CA ALA A 58 -6.71 2.59 8.15
C ALA A 58 -7.60 1.98 9.24
N ARG A 59 -7.84 2.70 10.35
CA ARG A 59 -8.76 2.26 11.41
C ARG A 59 -10.21 2.23 10.94
N ILE A 60 -10.68 3.26 10.25
CA ILE A 60 -12.07 3.34 9.76
C ILE A 60 -12.38 2.25 8.73
N THR A 61 -11.38 1.87 7.93
CA THR A 61 -11.53 0.89 6.85
C THR A 61 -11.07 -0.51 7.23
N ASP A 62 -10.66 -0.73 8.48
CA ASP A 62 -10.07 -1.99 8.95
C ASP A 62 -8.88 -2.48 8.10
N CYS A 63 -8.08 -1.53 7.61
CA CYS A 63 -6.98 -1.79 6.69
C CYS A 63 -5.61 -1.58 7.34
N GLY A 64 -5.20 -2.52 8.20
CA GLY A 64 -3.87 -2.63 8.81
C GLY A 64 -3.35 -1.34 9.45
N TYR A 65 -3.97 -1.02 10.57
CA TYR A 65 -3.45 -0.17 11.63
C TYR A 65 -2.60 -0.99 12.62
#